data_AF-A0A6J4PV36-F1
#
_entry.id   AF-A0A6J4PV36-F1
#
_cell.length_a   1.000
_cell.length_b   1.000
_cell.length_c   1.000
_cell.angle_alpha   90.00
_cell.angle_beta   90.00
_cell.angle_gamma   90.00
#
_symmetry.space_group_name_H-M   'P 1'
#
loop_
_entity.id
_entity.type
_entity.pdbx_description
1 polymer ?
#
loop_
_entity_poly.entity_id
_entity_poly.type
_entity_poly.pdbx_seq_one_letter_code
_entity_poly.pdbx_strand_id
1 'polypeptide(L)'
;MKKVLILSLATLFSISCSSAVQQADAPSNQNAGTVKSNDSAIVSSHSAEAGKTVSPSAPDKPVSSASTESPMARPIDAAEMTADIERAEQAFKKNPKAKEDLAKAYFVRATALTGAAQYRAALGDYRKGLNLNPTDEEARKMHDQILSIFKSIGREPPKEGEEPKPLPFKKES
;
A
#
# COMPACT_ATOMS: atom_id res chain seq x y z
N MET A 1 23.19 -9.27 -49.66
CA MET A 1 21.74 -9.43 -49.90
C MET A 1 21.29 -10.71 -49.23
N LYS A 2 20.69 -10.64 -48.03
CA LYS A 2 20.15 -11.81 -47.32
C LYS A 2 18.66 -11.57 -47.11
N LYS A 3 17.88 -12.51 -47.61
CA LYS A 3 16.43 -12.43 -47.83
C LYS A 3 15.69 -12.43 -46.49
N VAL A 4 14.83 -11.44 -46.32
CA VAL A 4 13.80 -11.35 -45.29
C VAL A 4 12.76 -12.43 -45.59
N LEU A 5 12.54 -13.36 -44.65
CA LEU A 5 11.44 -14.32 -44.70
C LEU A 5 10.44 -13.94 -43.61
N ILE A 6 9.41 -13.21 -44.03
CA ILE A 6 8.17 -12.96 -43.27
C ILE A 6 7.19 -14.08 -43.63
N LEU A 7 6.26 -14.33 -42.70
CA LEU A 7 4.95 -14.98 -42.89
C LEU A 7 4.89 -16.47 -42.52
N SER A 8 4.33 -16.79 -41.35
CA SER A 8 2.94 -17.25 -41.33
C SER A 8 2.36 -17.30 -39.91
N LEU A 9 1.19 -16.69 -39.82
CA LEU A 9 0.23 -16.61 -38.74
C LEU A 9 -0.47 -17.98 -38.58
N ALA A 10 -0.58 -18.48 -37.34
CA ALA A 10 -1.54 -19.54 -37.00
C ALA A 10 -1.96 -19.38 -35.52
N THR A 11 -2.91 -18.49 -35.30
CA THR A 11 -3.70 -18.38 -34.07
C THR A 11 -4.65 -19.57 -33.98
N LEU A 12 -4.47 -20.44 -33.01
CA LEU A 12 -5.50 -21.40 -32.58
C LEU A 12 -6.09 -20.90 -31.26
N PHE A 13 -7.25 -20.27 -31.43
CA PHE A 13 -8.13 -19.77 -30.38
C PHE A 13 -9.02 -20.95 -29.96
N SER A 14 -8.75 -21.56 -28.82
CA SER A 14 -9.62 -22.58 -28.23
C SER A 14 -10.58 -21.92 -27.26
N ILE A 15 -11.76 -21.56 -27.76
CA ILE A 15 -12.95 -21.26 -26.97
C ILE A 15 -13.47 -22.59 -26.42
N SER A 16 -13.65 -22.71 -25.10
CA SER A 16 -14.60 -23.68 -24.56
C SER A 16 -15.20 -23.20 -23.24
N CYS A 17 -16.45 -22.73 -23.38
CA CYS A 17 -17.61 -22.82 -22.51
C CYS A 17 -17.62 -22.25 -21.07
N SER A 18 -18.51 -21.28 -20.90
CA SER A 18 -19.05 -20.72 -19.67
C SER A 18 -20.03 -21.65 -18.92
N SER A 19 -20.05 -21.45 -17.61
CA SER A 19 -21.18 -21.39 -16.66
C SER A 19 -22.23 -22.52 -16.59
N ALA A 20 -22.30 -23.15 -15.41
CA ALA A 20 -23.54 -23.65 -14.85
C ALA A 20 -23.77 -23.04 -13.45
N VAL A 21 -24.72 -22.11 -13.40
CA VAL A 21 -25.42 -21.66 -12.19
C VAL A 21 -26.38 -22.77 -11.78
N GLN A 22 -26.35 -23.18 -10.51
CA GLN A 22 -27.46 -23.88 -9.88
C GLN A 22 -27.95 -23.02 -8.72
N GLN A 23 -29.05 -22.32 -8.96
CA GLN A 23 -29.91 -21.72 -7.96
C GLN A 23 -31.03 -22.72 -7.69
N ALA A 24 -31.23 -23.10 -6.44
CA ALA A 24 -32.39 -23.87 -6.01
C ALA A 24 -32.90 -23.32 -4.68
N ASP A 25 -34.03 -22.63 -4.80
CA ASP A 25 -35.21 -22.66 -3.95
C ASP A 25 -35.13 -22.32 -2.46
N ALA A 26 -35.80 -21.20 -2.15
CA ALA A 26 -36.39 -20.91 -0.85
C ALA A 26 -37.51 -21.91 -0.50
N PRO A 27 -37.81 -22.05 0.81
CA PRO A 27 -39.19 -21.81 1.18
C PRO A 27 -39.34 -20.81 2.35
N SER A 28 -40.41 -20.03 2.21
CA SER A 28 -41.08 -19.22 3.22
C SER A 28 -41.26 -19.94 4.55
N ASN A 29 -41.04 -19.24 5.67
CA ASN A 29 -41.97 -19.35 6.79
C ASN A 29 -42.02 -18.07 7.64
N GLN A 30 -43.22 -17.52 7.73
CA GLN A 30 -43.58 -16.48 8.69
C GLN A 30 -43.82 -17.13 10.05
N ASN A 31 -43.28 -16.58 11.14
CA ASN A 31 -44.02 -16.62 12.39
C ASN A 31 -43.72 -15.40 13.25
N ALA A 32 -44.81 -14.78 13.69
CA ALA A 32 -44.88 -13.70 14.64
C ALA A 32 -44.56 -14.21 16.06
N GLY A 33 -43.98 -13.34 16.88
CA GLY A 33 -43.64 -13.66 18.28
C GLY A 33 -43.15 -12.44 19.06
N THR A 34 -44.11 -11.60 19.43
CA THR A 34 -44.18 -10.69 20.59
C THR A 34 -43.00 -10.57 21.57
N VAL A 35 -42.61 -9.29 21.79
CA VAL A 35 -42.35 -8.59 23.07
C VAL A 35 -41.26 -9.11 24.01
N LYS A 36 -40.18 -8.30 24.16
CA LYS A 36 -39.66 -7.95 25.48
C LYS A 36 -38.95 -6.60 25.48
N SER A 37 -39.48 -5.69 26.30
CA SER A 37 -38.99 -4.35 26.60
C SER A 37 -37.58 -4.39 27.20
N ASN A 38 -36.70 -3.49 26.76
CA ASN A 38 -35.50 -3.11 27.51
C ASN A 38 -35.58 -1.61 27.81
N ASP A 39 -35.96 -1.35 29.05
CA ASP A 39 -36.00 -0.04 29.69
C ASP A 39 -34.60 0.31 30.23
N SER A 40 -34.25 1.60 30.12
CA SER A 40 -33.28 2.33 30.94
C SER A 40 -31.81 1.88 31.01
N ALA A 41 -30.94 2.72 30.44
CA ALA A 41 -30.05 3.57 31.25
C ALA A 41 -29.31 4.56 30.35
N ILE A 42 -29.83 5.80 30.29
CA ILE A 42 -29.11 6.96 29.80
C ILE A 42 -28.25 7.45 30.96
N VAL A 43 -26.93 7.26 30.90
CA VAL A 43 -26.01 7.99 31.78
C VAL A 43 -25.42 9.15 31.00
N SER A 44 -25.95 10.31 31.34
CA SER A 44 -25.40 11.63 31.11
C SER A 44 -24.21 11.86 32.05
N SER A 45 -23.07 12.28 31.50
CA SER A 45 -22.13 13.13 32.21
C SER A 45 -21.44 14.08 31.24
N HIS A 46 -21.96 15.31 31.21
CA HIS A 46 -21.19 16.49 30.83
C HIS A 46 -20.14 16.77 31.91
N SER A 47 -18.92 17.09 31.49
CA SER A 47 -18.07 18.01 32.25
C SER A 47 -17.31 18.87 31.27
N ALA A 48 -17.80 20.09 31.10
CA ALA A 48 -17.08 21.19 30.48
C ALA A 48 -16.40 21.97 31.60
N GLU A 49 -15.11 22.26 31.45
CA GLU A 49 -14.61 23.57 31.89
C GLU A 49 -13.48 24.05 30.99
N ALA A 50 -13.54 25.36 30.75
CA ALA A 50 -12.78 26.11 29.81
C ALA A 50 -11.34 26.35 30.28
N GLY A 51 -10.42 26.37 29.32
CA GLY A 51 -9.04 26.79 29.50
C GLY A 51 -8.52 27.41 28.21
N LYS A 52 -9.07 28.58 27.86
CA LYS A 52 -8.62 29.44 26.77
C LYS A 52 -7.25 30.03 27.15
N THR A 53 -6.19 29.60 26.50
CA THR A 53 -4.96 30.40 26.38
C THR A 53 -4.68 30.63 24.90
N VAL A 54 -4.79 31.89 24.50
CA VAL A 54 -4.37 32.43 23.22
C VAL A 54 -3.15 33.31 23.50
N SER A 55 -2.18 33.25 22.57
CA SER A 55 -1.07 34.19 22.29
C SER A 55 0.34 33.75 22.68
N PRO A 56 1.40 34.18 21.95
CA PRO A 56 1.47 34.60 20.54
C PRO A 56 2.63 33.92 19.76
N SER A 57 2.62 34.11 18.44
CA SER A 57 3.61 33.69 17.44
C SER A 57 5.07 34.05 17.76
N ALA A 58 5.99 33.13 17.46
CA ALA A 58 7.38 33.41 17.06
C ALA A 58 7.97 32.19 16.28
N PRO A 59 8.97 32.40 15.40
CA PRO A 59 9.07 31.74 14.09
C PRO A 59 9.95 30.48 14.04
N ASP A 60 9.70 29.68 12.99
CA ASP A 60 10.59 28.73 12.29
C ASP A 60 11.52 27.84 13.12
N LYS A 61 11.09 26.58 13.30
CA LYS A 61 12.01 25.42 13.30
C LYS A 61 11.46 24.34 12.36
N PRO A 62 12.33 23.66 11.60
CA PRO A 62 11.90 22.66 10.63
C PRO A 62 11.20 21.54 11.39
N VAL A 63 10.04 21.15 10.88
CA VAL A 63 9.21 20.09 11.44
C VAL A 63 10.04 18.81 11.49
N SER A 64 10.63 18.54 12.65
CA SER A 64 11.34 17.30 12.93
C SER A 64 10.34 16.17 12.76
N SER A 65 10.75 15.17 12.00
CA SER A 65 10.07 13.96 11.52
C SER A 65 9.50 13.01 12.60
N ALA A 66 9.14 13.51 13.77
CA ALA A 66 8.85 12.71 14.96
C ALA A 66 7.38 12.27 15.12
N SER A 67 6.48 12.53 14.16
CA SER A 67 5.06 12.08 14.28
C SER A 67 4.40 11.64 12.98
N THR A 68 5.17 11.43 11.92
CA THR A 68 4.60 11.12 10.60
C THR A 68 4.45 9.63 10.34
N GLU A 69 5.16 8.77 11.07
CA GLU A 69 5.16 7.33 10.82
C GLU A 69 4.09 6.61 11.63
N SER A 70 3.64 5.45 11.14
CA SER A 70 2.66 4.60 11.83
C SER A 70 3.16 4.25 13.24
N PRO A 71 2.30 4.29 14.29
CA PRO A 71 2.68 3.80 15.63
C PRO A 71 3.08 2.32 15.65
N MET A 72 2.66 1.55 14.65
CA MET A 72 3.01 0.14 14.48
C MET A 72 4.32 -0.05 13.69
N ALA A 73 4.92 1.02 13.19
CA ALA A 73 6.11 0.94 12.37
C ALA A 73 7.29 0.40 13.17
N ARG A 74 7.90 -0.66 12.64
CA ARG A 74 9.10 -1.28 13.23
C ARG A 74 10.30 -1.14 12.28
N PRO A 75 11.51 -0.83 12.78
CA PRO A 75 12.71 -0.89 11.98
C PRO A 75 12.93 -2.30 11.41
N ILE A 76 13.45 -2.38 10.18
CA ILE A 76 13.85 -3.64 9.53
C ILE A 76 15.25 -3.48 8.94
N ASP A 77 15.99 -4.58 8.87
CA ASP A 77 17.25 -4.60 8.13
C ASP A 77 16.97 -4.51 6.62
N ALA A 78 16.87 -3.29 6.10
CA ALA A 78 16.66 -3.02 4.69
C ALA A 78 17.97 -2.85 3.91
N ALA A 79 19.12 -3.13 4.51
CA ALA A 79 20.42 -2.87 3.89
C ALA A 79 20.62 -3.70 2.62
N GLU A 80 20.33 -5.00 2.68
CA GLU A 80 20.47 -5.90 1.52
C GLU A 80 19.51 -5.52 0.39
N MET A 81 18.23 -5.29 0.71
CA MET A 81 17.24 -4.84 -0.28
C MET A 81 17.62 -3.49 -0.91
N THR A 82 18.24 -2.59 -0.14
CA THR A 82 18.74 -1.32 -0.65
C THR A 82 19.92 -1.53 -1.60
N ALA A 83 20.86 -2.41 -1.24
CA ALA A 83 21.98 -2.76 -2.11
C ALA A 83 21.51 -3.44 -3.41
N ASP A 84 20.46 -4.27 -3.36
CA ASP A 84 19.87 -4.89 -4.55
C ASP A 84 19.21 -3.88 -5.47
N ILE A 85 18.49 -2.89 -4.92
CA ILE A 85 17.98 -1.75 -5.71
C ILE A 85 19.13 -1.01 -6.37
N GLU A 86 20.19 -0.65 -5.64
CA GLU A 86 21.34 0.06 -6.19
C GLU A 86 22.03 -0.75 -7.32
N ARG A 87 22.18 -2.06 -7.13
CA ARG A 87 22.71 -2.97 -8.16
C ARG A 87 21.81 -3.00 -9.40
N ALA A 88 20.51 -3.10 -9.20
CA ALA A 88 19.53 -3.12 -10.30
C ALA A 88 19.48 -1.76 -11.03
N GLU A 89 19.64 -0.64 -10.32
CA GLU A 89 19.73 0.69 -10.94
C GLU A 89 20.97 0.80 -11.83
N GLN A 90 22.11 0.30 -11.37
CA GLN A 90 23.33 0.26 -12.18
C GLN A 90 23.17 -0.65 -13.41
N ALA A 91 22.51 -1.80 -13.27
CA ALA A 91 22.20 -2.68 -14.38
C ALA A 91 21.28 -2.01 -15.40
N PHE A 92 20.21 -1.35 -14.93
CA PHE A 92 19.26 -0.61 -15.78
C PHE A 92 19.92 0.54 -16.54
N LYS A 93 20.81 1.30 -15.87
CA LYS A 93 21.62 2.35 -16.51
C LYS A 93 22.49 1.82 -17.65
N LYS A 94 23.02 0.60 -17.52
CA LYS A 94 23.86 -0.06 -18.56
C LYS A 94 23.02 -0.73 -19.64
N ASN A 95 21.86 -1.27 -19.29
CA ASN A 95 21.00 -2.03 -20.16
C ASN A 95 19.52 -1.77 -19.81
N PRO A 96 18.77 -1.03 -20.65
CA PRO A 96 17.35 -0.75 -20.43
C PRO A 96 16.47 -2.00 -20.28
N LYS A 97 16.92 -3.17 -20.73
CA LYS A 97 16.18 -4.43 -20.54
C LYS A 97 16.11 -4.88 -19.07
N ALA A 98 16.98 -4.37 -18.19
CA ALA A 98 16.94 -4.65 -16.76
C ALA A 98 15.85 -3.85 -16.00
N LYS A 99 14.96 -3.16 -16.73
CA LYS A 99 13.83 -2.39 -16.16
C LYS A 99 12.97 -3.22 -15.22
N GLU A 100 12.66 -4.46 -15.62
CA GLU A 100 11.81 -5.37 -14.82
C GLU A 100 12.50 -5.82 -13.53
N ASP A 101 13.81 -6.06 -13.57
CA ASP A 101 14.57 -6.44 -12.37
C ASP A 101 14.67 -5.29 -11.37
N LEU A 102 14.82 -4.06 -11.87
CA LEU A 102 14.76 -2.87 -11.02
C LEU A 102 13.36 -2.69 -10.39
N ALA A 103 12.30 -2.91 -11.17
CA ALA A 103 10.93 -2.87 -10.63
C ALA A 103 10.74 -3.90 -9.51
N LYS A 104 11.19 -5.15 -9.72
CA LYS A 104 11.12 -6.22 -8.72
C LYS A 104 11.90 -5.87 -7.45
N ALA A 105 13.11 -5.32 -7.56
CA ALA A 105 13.90 -4.92 -6.40
C ALA A 105 13.16 -3.87 -5.54
N TYR A 106 12.51 -2.90 -6.19
CA TYR A 106 11.63 -1.96 -5.50
C TYR A 106 10.45 -2.65 -4.82
N PHE A 107 9.74 -3.55 -5.50
CA PHE A 107 8.61 -4.27 -4.91
C PHE A 107 8.98 -5.12 -3.71
N VAL A 108 10.13 -5.81 -3.75
CA VAL A 108 10.62 -6.62 -2.62
C VAL A 108 10.80 -5.75 -1.37
N ARG A 109 11.46 -4.59 -1.50
CA ARG A 109 11.63 -3.68 -0.36
C ARG A 109 10.31 -3.08 0.09
N ALA A 110 9.43 -2.69 -0.84
CA ALA A 110 8.11 -2.16 -0.54
C ALA A 110 7.25 -3.14 0.28
N THR A 111 7.26 -4.42 -0.10
CA THR A 111 6.52 -5.48 0.62
C THR A 111 7.09 -5.69 2.02
N ALA A 112 8.40 -5.72 2.19
CA ALA A 112 9.03 -5.83 3.50
C ALA A 112 8.69 -4.62 4.40
N LEU A 113 8.74 -3.40 3.86
CA LEU A 113 8.36 -2.17 4.56
C LEU A 113 6.87 -2.16 4.95
N THR A 114 6.00 -2.67 4.07
CA THR A 114 4.57 -2.83 4.34
C THR A 114 4.33 -3.79 5.51
N GLY A 115 5.02 -4.93 5.54
CA GLY A 115 5.01 -5.88 6.66
C GLY A 115 5.66 -5.34 7.95
N ALA A 116 6.37 -4.22 7.84
CA ALA A 116 6.92 -3.45 8.95
C ALA A 116 6.07 -2.23 9.33
N ALA A 117 4.89 -2.07 8.72
CA ALA A 117 4.00 -0.91 8.84
C ALA A 117 4.67 0.44 8.52
N GLN A 118 5.78 0.44 7.78
CA GLN A 118 6.46 1.64 7.28
C GLN A 118 5.80 2.10 5.97
N TYR A 119 4.50 2.39 6.02
CA TYR A 119 3.67 2.60 4.83
C TYR A 119 4.11 3.78 3.98
N ARG A 120 4.65 4.83 4.59
CA ARG A 120 5.12 6.02 3.87
C ARG A 120 6.31 5.69 2.97
N ALA A 121 7.29 4.96 3.50
CA ALA A 121 8.46 4.51 2.74
C ALA A 121 8.07 3.46 1.69
N ALA A 122 7.22 2.50 2.06
CA ALA A 122 6.73 1.45 1.15
C ALA A 122 6.02 2.05 -0.08
N LEU A 123 5.22 3.10 0.10
CA LEU A 123 4.51 3.77 -0.99
C LEU A 123 5.47 4.32 -2.06
N GLY A 124 6.61 4.87 -1.64
CA GLY A 124 7.62 5.40 -2.55
C GLY A 124 8.26 4.30 -3.40
N ASP A 125 8.54 3.14 -2.80
CA ASP A 125 9.08 2.00 -3.54
C ASP A 125 8.04 1.39 -4.48
N TYR A 126 6.78 1.25 -4.06
CA TYR A 126 5.71 0.79 -4.97
C TYR A 126 5.52 1.73 -6.16
N ARG A 127 5.51 3.06 -5.94
CA ARG A 127 5.42 4.04 -7.04
C ARG A 127 6.57 3.91 -8.03
N LYS A 128 7.81 3.85 -7.53
CA LYS A 128 8.99 3.67 -8.39
C LYS A 128 8.95 2.36 -9.17
N GLY A 129 8.59 1.26 -8.52
CA GLY A 129 8.45 -0.03 -9.18
C GLY A 129 7.32 -0.04 -10.22
N LEU A 130 6.16 0.56 -9.93
CA LEU A 130 5.02 0.65 -10.86
C LEU A 130 5.28 1.60 -12.04
N ASN A 131 6.07 2.66 -11.86
CA ASN A 131 6.56 3.49 -12.96
C ASN A 131 7.45 2.68 -13.93
N LEU A 132 8.13 1.65 -13.42
CA LEU A 132 8.96 0.76 -14.21
C LEU A 132 8.16 -0.42 -14.81
N ASN A 133 7.25 -1.01 -14.04
CA ASN A 133 6.37 -2.10 -14.45
C ASN A 133 4.92 -1.81 -14.03
N PRO A 134 4.14 -1.08 -14.86
CA PRO A 134 2.77 -0.67 -14.51
C PRO A 134 1.76 -1.83 -14.55
N THR A 135 2.16 -2.97 -15.11
CA THR A 135 1.29 -4.15 -15.24
C THR A 135 1.37 -5.10 -14.05
N ASP A 136 2.21 -4.80 -13.05
CA ASP A 136 2.31 -5.60 -11.82
C ASP A 136 1.06 -5.43 -10.95
N GLU A 137 0.16 -6.41 -11.02
CA GLU A 137 -1.12 -6.34 -10.31
C GLU A 137 -0.99 -6.43 -8.79
N GLU A 138 -0.01 -7.19 -8.30
CA GLU A 138 0.23 -7.37 -6.86
C GLU A 138 0.76 -6.08 -6.25
N ALA A 139 1.76 -5.47 -6.86
CA ALA A 139 2.29 -4.18 -6.45
C ALA A 139 1.22 -3.08 -6.47
N ARG A 140 0.37 -3.04 -7.50
CA ARG A 140 -0.76 -2.10 -7.58
C ARG A 140 -1.76 -2.32 -6.45
N LYS A 141 -2.14 -3.57 -6.16
CA LYS A 141 -3.04 -3.90 -5.05
C LYS A 141 -2.45 -3.46 -3.71
N MET A 142 -1.17 -3.69 -3.48
CA MET A 142 -0.49 -3.28 -2.25
C MET A 142 -0.39 -1.77 -2.11
N HIS A 143 -0.04 -1.06 -3.20
CA HIS A 143 -0.07 0.40 -3.27
C HIS A 143 -1.46 0.95 -2.90
N ASP A 144 -2.52 0.44 -3.52
CA ASP A 144 -3.89 0.90 -3.30
C ASP A 144 -4.41 0.56 -1.89
N GLN A 145 -3.96 -0.57 -1.33
CA GLN A 145 -4.24 -0.94 0.05
C GLN A 145 -3.60 0.06 1.02
N ILE A 146 -2.35 0.48 0.78
CA ILE A 146 -1.70 1.52 1.59
C ILE A 146 -2.49 2.83 1.53
N LEU A 147 -2.91 3.26 0.34
CA LEU A 147 -3.73 4.47 0.19
C LEU A 147 -5.07 4.36 0.93
N SER A 148 -5.68 3.17 0.92
CA SER A 148 -6.92 2.89 1.65
C SER A 148 -6.70 2.97 3.17
N ILE A 149 -5.54 2.53 3.68
CA ILE A 149 -5.16 2.69 5.10
C ILE A 149 -5.06 4.17 5.46
N PHE A 150 -4.36 4.99 4.66
CA PHE A 150 -4.26 6.44 4.88
C PHE A 150 -5.64 7.09 4.94
N LYS A 151 -6.51 6.75 3.97
CA LYS A 151 -7.89 7.23 3.91
C LYS A 151 -8.70 6.83 5.15
N SER A 152 -8.60 5.57 5.61
CA SER A 152 -9.39 5.08 6.74
C SER A 152 -8.97 5.71 8.08
N ILE A 153 -7.69 6.07 8.23
CA ILE A 153 -7.18 6.74 9.43
C ILE A 153 -7.25 8.28 9.34
N GLY A 154 -7.84 8.83 8.27
CA GLY A 154 -7.97 10.28 8.08
C GLY A 154 -6.62 11.01 7.94
N ARG A 155 -5.62 10.37 7.33
CA ARG A 155 -4.29 10.93 7.09
C ARG A 155 -4.02 11.02 5.59
N GLU A 156 -3.27 12.04 5.18
CA GLU A 156 -2.82 12.13 3.79
C GLU A 156 -1.52 11.31 3.59
N PRO A 157 -1.45 10.49 2.52
CA PRO A 157 -0.20 9.83 2.14
C PRO A 157 0.85 10.85 1.71
N PRO A 158 2.15 10.54 1.81
CA PRO A 158 3.19 11.40 1.22
C PRO A 158 2.95 11.58 -0.28
N LYS A 159 3.23 12.78 -0.79
CA LYS A 159 3.30 13.01 -2.25
C LYS A 159 4.51 12.29 -2.83
N GLU A 160 4.50 12.07 -4.14
CA GLU A 160 5.63 11.48 -4.83
C GLU A 160 6.87 12.38 -4.68
N GLY A 161 7.97 11.82 -4.22
CA GLY A 161 9.20 12.54 -3.87
C GLY A 161 9.29 13.01 -2.42
N GLU A 162 8.20 12.94 -1.65
CA GLU A 162 8.15 13.28 -0.22
C GLU A 162 8.17 12.02 0.67
N GLU A 163 8.33 10.82 0.10
CA GLU A 163 8.40 9.58 0.86
C GLU A 163 9.71 9.47 1.65
N PRO A 164 9.65 9.12 2.95
CA PRO A 164 10.83 8.97 3.77
C PRO A 164 11.63 7.73 3.37
N LYS A 165 12.92 7.72 3.73
CA LYS A 165 13.73 6.49 3.71
C LYS A 165 13.22 5.51 4.77
N PRO A 166 13.52 4.21 4.63
CA PRO A 166 13.30 3.22 5.69
C PRO A 166 13.86 3.70 7.04
N LEU A 167 13.14 3.38 8.13
CA LEU A 167 13.58 3.65 9.48
C LEU A 167 14.95 2.99 9.75
N PRO A 168 15.86 3.69 10.46
CA PRO A 168 17.19 3.15 10.72
C PRO A 168 17.10 1.90 11.61
N PHE A 169 17.76 0.83 11.17
CA PHE A 169 17.87 -0.42 11.92
C PHE A 169 19.22 -0.51 12.63
N LYS A 170 19.21 -0.79 13.93
CA LYS A 170 20.41 -1.06 14.72
C LYS A 170 20.47 -2.56 15.00
N LYS A 171 21.55 -3.21 14.59
CA LYS A 171 21.87 -4.58 15.02
C LYS A 171 22.36 -4.49 16.46
N GLU A 172 21.57 -5.01 17.39
CA GLU A 172 22.05 -5.30 18.74
C GLU A 172 23.13 -6.40 18.60
N SER A 173 24.33 -6.15 19.13
CA SER A 173 25.50 -7.02 19.04
C SER A 173 25.58 -8.01 20.19
#